data_AF-A0A522EA79-F1
#
_entry.id   AF-A0A522EA79-F1
#
_cell.length_a   1.000
_cell.length_b   1.000
_cell.length_c   1.000
_cell.angle_alpha   90.00
_cell.angle_beta   90.00
_cell.angle_gamma   90.00
#
_symmetry.space_group_name_H-M   'P 1'
#
loop_
_entity.id
_entity.type
_entity.pdbx_description
1 polymer ?
#
loop_
_entity_poly.entity_id
_entity_poly.type
_entity_poly.pdbx_seq_one_letter_code
_entity_poly.pdbx_strand_id
1 'polypeptide(L)'
;MSLALKITEDMKAAMKAKDSATLSTLRLLISALKNKKIDVQHELSDVEVMDVVKSQVKQLKDSIESFKAGGREDLATSTHAEVLVLEQYLPSQMGDEELTQIVKEVVEKSGATSKADMGKVMGAAMAAVAGRADGSRVKEIVGTLLSAFLPVVVGLGLLTADAHAATSYIENFATGTSYFEFLLRIVRVLVLWLGIIAVTLILNGGFQYMIASYRDKEHEEAIGKMTHGIFATLIIAALFAFCTIALQKIV
;
A
#
# COMPACT_ATOMS: atom_id res chain seq x y z
N MET A 1 -14.63 23.15 -29.22
CA MET A 1 -15.98 22.88 -28.67
C MET A 1 -15.80 22.52 -27.21
N SER A 2 -16.56 23.11 -26.28
CA SER A 2 -16.45 22.74 -24.86
C SER A 2 -16.96 21.32 -24.63
N LEU A 3 -16.40 20.64 -23.64
CA LEU A 3 -16.70 19.23 -23.35
C LEU A 3 -18.20 19.05 -22.99
N ALA A 4 -18.77 20.01 -22.25
CA ALA A 4 -20.19 20.01 -21.90
C ALA A 4 -21.13 20.10 -23.12
N LEU A 5 -20.75 20.86 -24.14
CA LEU A 5 -21.53 20.95 -25.38
C LEU A 5 -21.45 19.64 -26.16
N LYS A 6 -20.27 19.02 -26.23
CA LYS A 6 -20.08 17.71 -26.86
C LYS A 6 -20.98 16.63 -26.23
N ILE A 7 -20.99 16.54 -24.90
CA ILE A 7 -21.86 15.61 -24.15
C ILE A 7 -23.35 15.83 -24.48
N THR A 8 -23.76 17.10 -24.59
CA THR A 8 -25.16 17.45 -24.90
C THR A 8 -25.53 17.08 -26.34
N GLU A 9 -24.61 17.23 -27.28
CA GLU A 9 -24.80 16.81 -28.67
C GLU A 9 -24.85 15.29 -28.81
N ASP A 10 -23.97 14.58 -28.12
CA ASP A 10 -23.94 13.11 -28.13
C ASP A 10 -25.20 12.52 -27.50
N MET A 11 -25.78 13.16 -26.48
CA MET A 11 -27.09 12.79 -25.96
C MET A 11 -28.18 12.91 -27.05
N LYS A 12 -28.17 13.99 -27.83
CA LYS A 12 -29.12 14.15 -28.96
C LYS A 12 -28.88 13.12 -30.05
N ALA A 13 -27.62 12.76 -30.31
CA ALA A 13 -27.26 11.70 -31.24
C ALA A 13 -27.78 10.33 -30.76
N ALA A 14 -27.58 9.99 -29.49
CA ALA A 14 -28.10 8.77 -28.87
C ALA A 14 -29.63 8.71 -28.93
N MET A 15 -30.33 9.85 -28.73
CA MET A 15 -31.77 9.95 -28.92
C MET A 15 -32.22 9.60 -30.35
N LYS A 16 -31.49 10.07 -31.36
CA LYS A 16 -31.78 9.76 -32.77
C LYS A 16 -31.47 8.31 -33.13
N ALA A 17 -30.38 7.77 -32.57
CA ALA A 17 -29.95 6.39 -32.75
C ALA A 17 -30.81 5.37 -31.99
N LYS A 18 -31.71 5.83 -31.10
CA LYS A 18 -32.51 5.00 -30.18
C LYS A 18 -31.65 4.10 -29.29
N ASP A 19 -30.43 4.53 -28.98
CA ASP A 19 -29.57 3.86 -28.02
C ASP A 19 -30.01 4.24 -26.60
N SER A 20 -30.85 3.39 -25.99
CA SER A 20 -31.43 3.67 -24.69
C SER A 20 -30.40 3.66 -23.57
N ALA A 21 -29.35 2.83 -23.67
CA ALA A 21 -28.33 2.68 -22.64
C ALA A 21 -27.43 3.93 -22.59
N THR A 22 -26.87 4.32 -23.74
CA THR A 22 -26.05 5.54 -23.85
C THR A 22 -26.86 6.78 -23.47
N LEU A 23 -28.13 6.85 -23.89
CA LEU A 23 -29.02 7.96 -23.55
C LEU A 23 -29.28 8.07 -22.04
N SER A 24 -29.53 6.97 -21.33
CA SER A 24 -29.75 7.01 -19.88
C SER A 24 -28.49 7.48 -19.15
N THR A 25 -27.32 6.96 -19.52
CA THR A 25 -26.04 7.33 -18.91
C THR A 25 -25.71 8.80 -19.14
N LEU A 26 -25.88 9.30 -20.36
CA LEU A 26 -25.64 10.71 -20.68
C LEU A 26 -26.63 11.65 -19.99
N ARG A 27 -27.89 11.26 -19.80
CA ARG A 27 -28.87 12.06 -19.03
C ARG A 27 -28.48 12.16 -17.56
N LEU A 28 -28.02 11.06 -16.96
CA LEU A 28 -27.52 11.05 -15.60
C LEU A 28 -26.32 11.99 -15.46
N LEU A 29 -25.35 11.88 -16.39
CA LEU A 29 -24.17 12.75 -16.41
C LEU A 29 -24.53 14.23 -16.55
N ILE A 30 -25.44 14.59 -17.46
CA ILE A 30 -25.90 15.98 -17.62
C ILE A 30 -26.56 16.49 -16.34
N SER A 31 -27.28 15.64 -15.61
CA SER A 31 -27.89 16.00 -14.34
C SER A 31 -26.83 16.25 -13.27
N ALA A 32 -25.79 15.41 -13.20
CA ALA A 32 -24.64 15.62 -12.32
C ALA A 32 -23.88 16.91 -12.66
N LEU A 33 -23.69 17.22 -13.94
CA LEU A 33 -23.09 18.48 -14.39
C LEU A 33 -23.94 19.69 -13.99
N LYS A 34 -25.27 19.62 -14.13
CA LYS A 34 -26.17 20.68 -13.67
C LYS A 34 -26.10 20.88 -12.16
N ASN A 35 -26.07 19.80 -11.38
CA ASN A 35 -25.93 19.87 -9.94
C ASN A 35 -24.60 20.56 -9.56
N LYS A 36 -23.49 20.15 -10.19
CA LYS A 36 -22.19 20.79 -9.97
C LYS A 36 -22.20 22.28 -10.34
N LYS A 37 -22.86 22.64 -11.44
CA LYS A 37 -23.02 24.05 -11.85
C LYS A 37 -23.77 24.86 -10.79
N ILE A 38 -24.81 24.29 -10.18
CA ILE A 38 -25.55 24.92 -9.08
C ILE A 38 -24.65 25.09 -7.85
N ASP A 39 -23.86 24.07 -7.52
CA ASP A 39 -22.96 24.09 -6.36
C ASP A 39 -21.87 25.15 -6.46
N VAL A 40 -21.24 25.29 -7.63
CA VAL A 40 -20.11 26.21 -7.83
C VAL A 40 -20.57 27.62 -8.29
N GLN A 41 -21.85 27.77 -8.66
CA GLN A 41 -22.48 29.04 -9.05
C GLN A 41 -21.81 29.80 -10.20
N HIS A 42 -21.08 29.10 -11.09
CA HIS A 42 -20.55 29.65 -12.33
C HIS A 42 -20.61 28.63 -13.48
N GLU A 43 -20.28 29.07 -14.70
CA GLU A 43 -20.15 28.14 -15.83
C GLU A 43 -18.98 27.19 -15.60
N LEU A 44 -19.22 25.89 -15.79
CA LEU A 44 -18.21 24.85 -15.62
C LEU A 44 -17.13 25.00 -16.67
N SER A 45 -15.88 25.05 -16.22
CA SER A 45 -14.71 24.88 -17.07
C SER A 45 -14.59 23.43 -17.56
N ASP A 46 -13.89 23.20 -18.68
CA ASP A 46 -13.68 21.84 -19.19
C ASP A 46 -12.96 20.93 -18.17
N VAL A 47 -12.15 21.50 -17.28
CA VAL A 47 -11.50 20.78 -16.18
C VAL A 47 -12.52 20.29 -15.16
N GLU A 48 -13.46 21.13 -14.75
CA GLU A 48 -14.50 20.73 -13.78
C GLU A 48 -15.50 19.74 -14.39
N VAL A 49 -15.80 19.87 -15.69
CA VAL A 49 -16.60 18.87 -16.42
C VAL A 49 -15.89 17.51 -16.37
N MET A 50 -14.57 17.50 -16.60
CA MET A 50 -13.76 16.28 -16.50
C MET A 50 -13.84 15.66 -15.11
N ASP A 51 -13.75 16.47 -14.05
CA ASP A 51 -13.80 16.00 -12.68
C ASP A 51 -15.16 15.37 -12.32
N VAL A 52 -16.25 15.94 -12.84
CA VAL A 52 -17.59 15.34 -12.69
C VAL A 52 -17.68 14.00 -13.43
N VAL A 53 -17.17 13.92 -14.66
CA VAL A 53 -17.14 12.66 -15.43
C VAL A 53 -16.33 11.59 -14.67
N LYS A 54 -15.15 11.94 -14.14
CA LYS A 54 -14.33 11.03 -13.33
C LYS A 54 -15.06 10.54 -12.10
N SER A 55 -15.72 11.44 -11.37
CA SER A 55 -16.53 11.09 -10.21
C SER A 55 -17.64 10.11 -10.56
N GLN A 56 -18.30 10.30 -11.72
CA GLN A 56 -19.39 9.41 -12.13
C GLN A 56 -18.88 8.04 -12.54
N VAL A 57 -17.75 7.96 -13.25
CA VAL A 57 -17.09 6.69 -13.58
C VAL A 57 -16.72 5.93 -12.30
N LYS A 58 -16.20 6.62 -11.29
CA LYS A 58 -15.87 6.00 -10.00
C LYS A 58 -17.10 5.39 -9.32
N GLN A 59 -18.19 6.13 -9.21
CA GLN A 59 -19.43 5.62 -8.62
C GLN A 59 -19.97 4.37 -9.33
N LEU A 60 -19.83 4.32 -10.66
CA LEU A 60 -20.21 3.14 -11.44
C LEU A 60 -19.26 1.95 -11.19
N LYS A 61 -17.95 2.17 -11.08
CA LYS A 61 -16.96 1.12 -10.74
C LYS A 61 -17.23 0.53 -9.35
N ASP A 62 -17.48 1.38 -8.36
CA ASP A 62 -17.85 0.96 -6.99
C ASP A 62 -19.17 0.16 -6.99
N SER A 63 -20.12 0.54 -7.86
CA SER A 63 -21.39 -0.19 -8.04
C SER A 63 -21.18 -1.55 -8.70
N ILE A 64 -20.28 -1.65 -9.70
CA ILE A 64 -19.92 -2.93 -10.34
C ILE A 64 -19.36 -3.91 -9.29
N GLU A 65 -18.43 -3.45 -8.45
CA GLU A 65 -17.88 -4.29 -7.37
C GLU A 65 -18.97 -4.75 -6.41
N SER A 66 -19.87 -3.84 -6.03
CA SER A 66 -21.01 -4.16 -5.16
C SER A 66 -21.98 -5.17 -5.80
N PHE A 67 -22.26 -5.05 -7.09
CA PHE A 67 -23.12 -6.00 -7.82
C PHE A 67 -22.47 -7.37 -7.97
N LYS A 68 -21.15 -7.41 -8.25
CA LYS A 68 -20.38 -8.66 -8.29
C LYS A 68 -20.36 -9.35 -6.94
N ALA A 69 -20.13 -8.60 -5.86
CA ALA A 69 -20.18 -9.13 -4.49
C ALA A 69 -21.57 -9.70 -4.14
N GLY A 70 -22.64 -9.11 -4.69
CA GLY A 70 -24.02 -9.59 -4.56
C GLY A 70 -24.44 -10.69 -5.53
N GLY A 71 -23.54 -11.21 -6.39
CA GLY A 71 -23.84 -12.25 -7.37
C GLY A 71 -24.74 -11.79 -8.53
N ARG A 72 -24.86 -10.49 -8.77
CA ARG A 72 -25.71 -9.86 -9.81
C ARG A 72 -24.89 -9.48 -11.04
N GLU A 73 -24.42 -10.49 -11.77
CA GLU A 73 -23.58 -10.28 -12.96
C GLU A 73 -24.33 -9.58 -14.11
N ASP A 74 -25.66 -9.72 -14.14
CA ASP A 74 -26.56 -9.00 -15.05
C ASP A 74 -26.40 -7.49 -14.93
N LEU A 75 -26.44 -7.00 -13.68
CA LEU A 75 -26.29 -5.57 -13.36
C LEU A 75 -24.84 -5.10 -13.48
N ALA A 76 -23.88 -5.95 -13.14
CA ALA A 76 -22.46 -5.64 -13.33
C ALA A 76 -22.14 -5.39 -14.81
N THR A 77 -22.67 -6.22 -15.70
CA THR A 77 -22.47 -6.11 -17.15
C THR A 77 -23.11 -4.85 -17.72
N SER A 78 -24.36 -4.52 -17.32
CA SER A 78 -25.01 -3.29 -17.77
C SER A 78 -24.26 -2.05 -17.30
N THR A 79 -23.85 -2.03 -16.03
CA THR A 79 -23.10 -0.91 -15.43
C THR A 79 -21.72 -0.75 -16.08
N HIS A 80 -21.08 -1.86 -16.46
CA HIS A 80 -19.81 -1.83 -17.21
C HIS A 80 -19.97 -1.17 -18.59
N ALA A 81 -21.09 -1.42 -19.28
CA ALA A 81 -21.38 -0.73 -20.54
C ALA A 81 -21.51 0.80 -20.34
N GLU A 82 -22.11 1.24 -19.23
CA GLU A 82 -22.20 2.67 -18.89
C GLU A 82 -20.81 3.30 -18.64
N VAL A 83 -19.92 2.58 -17.95
CA VAL A 83 -18.52 3.01 -17.75
C VAL A 83 -17.83 3.24 -19.10
N LEU A 84 -17.97 2.31 -20.04
CA LEU A 84 -17.36 2.43 -21.37
C LEU A 84 -17.87 3.64 -22.16
N VAL A 85 -19.14 4.03 -22.00
CA VAL A 85 -19.68 5.25 -22.60
C VAL A 85 -19.01 6.50 -22.01
N LEU A 86 -18.86 6.54 -20.68
CA LEU A 86 -18.26 7.70 -20.00
C LEU A 86 -16.74 7.80 -20.21
N GLU A 87 -16.04 6.68 -20.34
CA GLU A 87 -14.59 6.65 -20.57
C GLU A 87 -14.19 7.30 -21.91
N GLN A 88 -15.11 7.40 -22.89
CA GLN A 88 -14.87 8.12 -24.15
C GLN A 88 -14.67 9.63 -23.98
N TYR A 89 -15.14 10.19 -22.86
CA TYR A 89 -15.00 11.61 -22.53
C TYR A 89 -13.80 11.91 -21.63
N LEU A 90 -13.11 10.88 -21.15
CA LEU A 90 -11.90 11.01 -20.37
C LEU A 90 -10.67 10.85 -21.26
N PRO A 91 -9.57 11.59 -21.01
CA PRO A 91 -8.29 11.27 -21.61
C PRO A 91 -7.90 9.86 -21.19
N SER A 92 -7.23 9.12 -22.10
CA SER A 92 -6.74 7.77 -21.85
C SER A 92 -6.09 7.70 -20.47
N GLN A 93 -6.71 6.93 -19.57
CA GLN A 93 -6.19 6.76 -18.21
C GLN A 93 -4.88 5.99 -18.31
N MET A 94 -3.84 6.44 -17.61
CA MET A 94 -2.61 5.66 -17.51
C MET A 94 -2.91 4.32 -16.83
N GLY A 95 -2.28 3.27 -17.35
CA GLY A 95 -2.34 1.93 -16.76
C GLY A 95 -1.83 1.96 -15.32
N ASP A 96 -2.27 1.00 -14.51
CA ASP A 96 -1.85 0.89 -13.11
C ASP A 96 -0.32 0.75 -12.99
N GLU A 97 0.33 0.09 -13.95
CA GLU A 97 1.78 -0.09 -13.99
C GLU A 97 2.52 1.23 -14.23
N GLU A 98 2.08 1.99 -15.24
CA GLU A 98 2.68 3.29 -15.60
C GLU A 98 2.46 4.31 -14.47
N LEU A 99 1.27 4.31 -13.87
CA LEU A 99 0.95 5.12 -12.71
C LEU A 99 1.87 4.79 -11.52
N THR A 100 2.07 3.50 -11.25
CA THR A 100 2.93 3.05 -10.15
C THR A 100 4.38 3.48 -10.38
N GLN A 101 4.87 3.39 -11.62
CA GLN A 101 6.23 3.81 -11.97
C GLN A 101 6.43 5.32 -11.76
N ILE A 102 5.51 6.15 -12.24
CA ILE A 102 5.56 7.61 -12.06
C ILE A 102 5.52 7.97 -10.57
N VAL A 103 4.63 7.35 -9.80
CA VAL A 103 4.51 7.60 -8.36
C VAL A 103 5.79 7.19 -7.64
N LYS A 104 6.40 6.06 -8.01
CA LYS A 104 7.67 5.58 -7.43
C LYS A 104 8.79 6.59 -7.68
N GLU A 105 8.94 7.08 -8.90
CA GLU A 105 9.94 8.12 -9.22
C GLU A 105 9.72 9.41 -8.42
N VAL A 106 8.46 9.79 -8.20
CA VAL A 106 8.12 10.98 -7.40
C VAL A 106 8.45 10.77 -5.93
N VAL A 107 8.17 9.59 -5.37
CA VAL A 107 8.54 9.23 -4.00
C VAL A 107 10.07 9.28 -3.84
N GLU A 108 10.82 8.72 -4.80
CA GLU A 108 12.28 8.74 -4.83
C GLU A 108 12.83 10.18 -4.90
N LYS A 109 12.33 11.00 -5.83
CA LYS A 109 12.76 12.41 -5.98
C LYS A 109 12.39 13.28 -4.80
N SER A 110 11.30 12.95 -4.10
CA SER A 110 10.82 13.76 -2.95
C SER A 110 11.48 13.39 -1.63
N GLY A 111 12.18 12.24 -1.56
CA GLY A 111 12.86 11.73 -0.38
C GLY A 111 11.92 11.35 0.77
N ALA A 112 10.65 11.09 0.46
CA ALA A 112 9.62 10.83 1.46
C ALA A 112 9.72 9.40 2.00
N THR A 113 9.90 9.26 3.32
CA THR A 113 10.09 7.96 3.99
C THR A 113 8.97 7.60 4.93
N SER A 114 8.03 8.52 5.19
CA SER A 114 6.98 8.32 6.19
C SER A 114 5.60 8.74 5.69
N LYS A 115 4.55 8.23 6.32
CA LYS A 115 3.17 8.69 6.09
C LYS A 115 2.98 10.18 6.44
N ALA A 116 3.89 10.80 7.19
CA ALA A 116 3.85 12.25 7.46
C ALA A 116 4.18 13.07 6.21
N ASP A 117 4.95 12.51 5.28
CA ASP A 117 5.36 13.14 4.02
C ASP A 117 4.32 12.97 2.90
N MET A 118 3.21 12.27 3.20
CA MET A 118 2.12 11.99 2.26
C MET A 118 1.65 13.26 1.54
N GLY A 119 1.49 14.37 2.25
CA GLY A 119 1.06 15.63 1.64
C GLY A 119 2.03 16.17 0.58
N LYS A 120 3.34 16.03 0.83
CA LYS A 120 4.41 16.47 -0.10
C LYS A 120 4.46 15.59 -1.33
N VAL A 121 4.41 14.27 -1.16
CA VAL A 121 4.40 13.30 -2.27
C VAL A 121 3.14 13.45 -3.09
N MET A 122 1.98 13.63 -2.44
CA MET A 122 0.69 13.77 -3.12
C MET A 122 0.69 14.97 -4.07
N GLY A 123 1.21 16.12 -3.64
CA GLY A 123 1.31 17.31 -4.50
C GLY A 123 2.23 17.09 -5.71
N ALA A 124 3.41 16.52 -5.48
CA ALA A 124 4.36 16.22 -6.56
C ALA A 124 3.84 15.14 -7.52
N ALA A 125 3.14 14.12 -7.00
CA ALA A 125 2.59 13.02 -7.78
C ALA A 125 1.44 13.52 -8.65
N MET A 126 0.53 14.33 -8.09
CA MET A 126 -0.56 14.95 -8.86
C MET A 126 -0.04 15.88 -9.96
N ALA A 127 1.06 16.60 -9.72
CA ALA A 127 1.71 17.40 -10.75
C ALA A 127 2.30 16.52 -11.86
N ALA A 128 2.96 15.41 -11.51
CA ALA A 128 3.57 14.48 -12.46
C ALA A 128 2.53 13.72 -13.30
N VAL A 129 1.43 13.28 -12.70
CA VAL A 129 0.35 12.60 -13.43
C VAL A 129 -0.55 13.57 -14.21
N ALA A 130 -0.43 14.88 -13.99
CA ALA A 130 -1.12 15.95 -14.76
C ALA A 130 -2.61 15.68 -15.03
N GLY A 131 -3.32 15.08 -14.07
CA GLY A 131 -4.74 14.73 -14.20
C GLY A 131 -5.06 13.52 -15.09
N ARG A 132 -4.05 12.76 -15.54
CA ARG A 132 -4.18 11.49 -16.29
C ARG A 132 -4.46 10.27 -15.39
N ALA A 133 -4.43 10.46 -14.08
CA ALA A 133 -4.78 9.44 -13.09
C ALA A 133 -5.72 10.02 -12.02
N ASP A 134 -6.51 9.15 -11.40
CA ASP A 134 -7.41 9.51 -10.31
C ASP A 134 -6.62 9.77 -9.01
N GLY A 135 -6.96 10.84 -8.30
CA GLY A 135 -6.28 11.19 -7.04
C GLY A 135 -6.44 10.13 -5.95
N SER A 136 -7.52 9.34 -5.97
CA SER A 136 -7.72 8.21 -5.06
C SER A 136 -6.72 7.09 -5.35
N ARG A 137 -6.53 6.74 -6.64
CA ARG A 137 -5.54 5.73 -7.08
C ARG A 137 -4.13 6.16 -6.73
N VAL A 138 -3.78 7.43 -6.99
CA VAL A 138 -2.47 7.97 -6.60
C VAL A 138 -2.28 7.90 -5.07
N LYS A 139 -3.29 8.31 -4.28
CA LYS A 139 -3.22 8.25 -2.80
C LYS A 139 -3.03 6.83 -2.29
N GLU A 140 -3.73 5.86 -2.86
CA GLU A 140 -3.62 4.45 -2.49
C GLU A 140 -2.22 3.90 -2.78
N ILE A 141 -1.70 4.15 -3.98
CA ILE A 141 -0.35 3.72 -4.37
C ILE A 141 0.71 4.38 -3.49
N VAL A 142 0.62 5.71 -3.28
CA VAL A 142 1.54 6.44 -2.38
C VAL A 142 1.44 5.88 -0.96
N GLY A 143 0.23 5.60 -0.48
CA GLY A 143 -0.01 5.02 0.84
C GLY A 143 0.63 3.64 1.00
N THR A 144 0.49 2.79 0.00
CA THR A 144 1.10 1.46 -0.04
C THR A 144 2.63 1.57 -0.03
N LEU A 145 3.20 2.39 -0.92
CA LEU A 145 4.64 2.60 -1.01
C LEU A 145 5.23 3.15 0.30
N LEU A 146 4.65 4.20 0.88
CA LEU A 146 5.12 4.81 2.13
C LEU A 146 4.88 3.92 3.36
N SER A 147 3.86 3.05 3.35
CA SER A 147 3.60 2.10 4.44
C SER A 147 4.61 0.95 4.47
N ALA A 148 5.12 0.55 3.30
CA ALA A 148 6.20 -0.43 3.20
C ALA A 148 7.53 0.08 3.82
N PHE A 149 7.73 1.40 3.92
CA PHE A 149 8.90 2.00 4.57
C PHE A 149 8.86 1.94 6.11
N LEU A 150 7.70 1.70 6.73
CA LEU A 150 7.50 1.89 8.17
C LEU A 150 8.24 0.88 9.09
N PRO A 151 8.48 -0.40 8.71
CA PRO A 151 9.28 -1.28 9.55
C PRO A 151 10.79 -0.98 9.50
N VAL A 152 11.26 -0.22 8.50
CA VAL A 152 12.70 -0.09 8.19
C VAL A 152 13.34 1.07 8.97
N VAL A 153 12.68 2.22 9.06
CA VAL A 153 13.28 3.43 9.66
C VAL A 153 13.30 3.37 11.19
N VAL A 154 12.29 2.79 11.83
CA VAL A 154 12.19 2.72 13.30
C VAL A 154 13.16 1.68 13.89
N GLY A 155 13.49 0.62 13.13
CA GLY A 155 14.47 -0.40 13.56
C GLY A 155 15.93 -0.02 13.26
N LEU A 156 16.19 0.76 12.21
CA LEU A 156 17.55 1.09 11.78
C LEU A 156 18.06 2.43 12.34
N GLY A 157 17.17 3.35 12.72
CA GLY A 157 17.55 4.68 13.23
C GLY A 157 18.07 4.73 14.66
N LEU A 158 17.84 3.70 15.49
CA LEU A 158 18.23 3.74 16.91
C LEU A 158 19.68 3.27 17.19
N LEU A 159 20.40 2.75 16.20
CA LEU A 159 21.70 2.09 16.42
C LEU A 159 22.88 2.62 15.61
N THR A 160 22.67 3.55 14.67
CA THR A 160 23.80 4.11 13.90
C THR A 160 23.69 5.62 13.83
N ALA A 161 24.63 6.29 14.48
CA ALA A 161 24.72 7.74 14.64
C ALA A 161 25.12 8.50 13.36
N ASP A 162 24.96 7.93 12.17
CA ASP A 162 25.39 8.54 10.92
C ASP A 162 24.28 8.49 9.85
N ALA A 163 23.64 9.64 9.64
CA ALA A 163 22.61 9.86 8.63
C ALA A 163 23.12 9.70 7.18
N HIS A 164 24.44 9.66 6.96
CA HIS A 164 25.06 9.47 5.64
C HIS A 164 25.13 8.01 5.17
N ALA A 165 24.95 7.02 6.05
CA ALA A 165 24.97 5.61 5.65
C ALA A 165 23.61 5.12 5.13
N ALA A 166 22.52 5.83 5.44
CA ALA A 166 21.17 5.44 5.03
C ALA A 166 20.94 5.59 3.52
N THR A 167 21.69 6.48 2.84
CA THR A 167 21.54 6.76 1.41
C THR A 167 22.16 5.67 0.53
N SER A 168 23.27 5.05 0.93
CA SER A 168 23.89 3.95 0.17
C SER A 168 23.10 2.63 0.25
N TYR A 169 22.22 2.48 1.25
CA TYR A 169 21.30 1.34 1.35
C TYR A 169 20.16 1.41 0.32
N ILE A 170 19.83 2.61 -0.19
CA ILE A 170 18.76 2.82 -1.16
C ILE A 170 19.23 2.46 -2.58
N GLU A 171 20.49 2.73 -2.94
CA GLU A 171 21.05 2.36 -4.27
C GLU A 171 21.19 0.84 -4.47
N ASN A 172 21.45 0.08 -3.41
CA ASN A 172 21.63 -1.39 -3.49
C ASN A 172 20.33 -2.21 -3.48
N PHE A 173 19.17 -1.57 -3.25
CA PHE A 173 17.87 -2.26 -3.21
C PHE A 173 17.36 -2.72 -4.59
N ALA A 174 17.94 -2.19 -5.67
CA ALA A 174 17.53 -2.48 -7.05
C ALA A 174 18.08 -3.81 -7.62
N THR A 175 18.97 -4.51 -6.92
CA THR A 175 19.60 -5.75 -7.42
C THR A 175 19.19 -6.96 -6.58
N GLY A 176 18.79 -8.06 -7.23
CA GLY A 176 18.15 -9.25 -6.61
C GLY A 176 18.93 -9.97 -5.48
N THR A 177 20.17 -9.60 -5.22
CA THR A 177 20.95 -9.98 -4.03
C THR A 177 20.40 -9.40 -2.71
N SER A 178 19.59 -8.34 -2.78
CA SER A 178 19.10 -7.58 -1.61
C SER A 178 17.99 -8.28 -0.80
N TYR A 179 17.13 -9.10 -1.42
CA TYR A 179 16.05 -9.80 -0.70
C TYR A 179 16.57 -10.84 0.29
N PHE A 180 17.63 -11.55 -0.08
CA PHE A 180 18.25 -12.56 0.77
C PHE A 180 18.94 -11.92 1.99
N GLU A 181 19.62 -10.79 1.78
CA GLU A 181 20.21 -10.01 2.85
C GLU A 181 19.15 -9.44 3.81
N PHE A 182 18.05 -8.90 3.27
CA PHE A 182 16.91 -8.42 4.03
C PHE A 182 16.27 -9.54 4.88
N LEU A 183 16.06 -10.72 4.29
CA LEU A 183 15.54 -11.89 4.99
C LEU A 183 16.46 -12.32 6.14
N LEU A 184 17.78 -12.37 5.91
CA LEU A 184 18.75 -12.72 6.95
C LEU A 184 18.76 -11.72 8.11
N ARG A 185 18.57 -10.42 7.83
CA ARG A 185 18.42 -9.38 8.87
C ARG A 185 17.18 -9.60 9.73
N ILE A 186 16.04 -9.96 9.11
CA ILE A 186 14.80 -10.30 9.83
C ILE A 186 15.02 -11.55 10.70
N VAL A 187 15.58 -12.61 10.13
CA VAL A 187 15.87 -13.86 10.84
C VAL A 187 16.76 -13.59 12.05
N ARG A 188 17.79 -12.75 11.92
CA ARG A 188 18.66 -12.36 13.03
C ARG A 188 17.92 -11.69 14.19
N VAL A 189 16.94 -10.82 13.90
CA VAL A 189 16.11 -10.17 14.94
C VAL A 189 15.18 -11.18 15.61
N LEU A 190 14.57 -12.09 14.84
CA LEU A 190 13.70 -13.14 15.41
C LEU A 190 14.48 -14.10 16.33
N VAL A 191 15.73 -14.42 15.99
CA VAL A 191 16.62 -15.23 16.84
C VAL A 191 16.87 -14.55 18.19
N LEU A 192 16.98 -13.22 18.25
CA LEU A 192 17.11 -12.49 19.52
C LEU A 192 15.84 -12.56 20.39
N TRP A 193 14.65 -12.52 19.78
CA TRP A 193 13.39 -12.71 20.50
C TRP A 193 13.27 -14.11 21.11
N LEU A 194 13.76 -15.14 20.42
CA LEU A 194 13.88 -16.49 21.00
C LEU A 194 14.84 -16.50 22.21
N GLY A 195 15.85 -15.63 22.22
CA GLY A 195 16.76 -15.44 23.35
C GLY A 195 16.03 -14.99 24.62
N ILE A 196 15.07 -14.09 24.49
CA ILE A 196 14.22 -13.64 25.62
C ILE A 196 13.42 -14.81 26.19
N ILE A 197 12.88 -15.68 25.33
CA ILE A 197 12.15 -16.88 25.75
C ILE A 197 13.08 -17.85 26.49
N ALA A 198 14.29 -18.08 25.96
CA ALA A 198 15.27 -18.97 26.60
C ALA A 198 15.68 -18.47 27.99
N VAL A 199 15.94 -17.16 28.15
CA VAL A 199 16.22 -16.55 29.46
C VAL A 199 15.04 -16.70 30.42
N THR A 200 13.82 -16.49 29.93
CA THR A 200 12.60 -16.67 30.74
C THR A 200 12.46 -18.11 31.25
N LEU A 201 12.84 -19.10 30.43
CA LEU A 201 12.84 -20.52 30.78
C LEU A 201 13.87 -20.84 31.88
N ILE A 202 15.07 -20.25 31.79
CA ILE A 202 16.11 -20.37 32.82
C ILE A 202 15.64 -19.77 34.14
N LEU A 203 15.10 -18.55 34.11
CA LEU A 203 14.61 -17.87 35.31
C LEU A 203 13.48 -18.64 35.97
N ASN A 204 12.49 -19.10 35.19
CA ASN A 204 11.38 -19.90 35.71
C ASN A 204 11.88 -21.22 36.33
N GLY A 205 12.79 -21.93 35.65
CA GLY A 205 13.44 -23.12 36.20
C GLY A 205 14.18 -22.83 37.51
N GLY A 206 14.92 -21.72 37.59
CA GLY A 206 15.61 -21.30 38.81
C GLY A 206 14.67 -20.96 39.97
N PHE A 207 13.55 -20.29 39.69
CA PHE A 207 12.53 -20.03 40.73
C PHE A 207 11.89 -21.32 41.24
N GLN A 208 11.58 -22.26 40.34
CA GLN A 208 11.03 -23.56 40.73
C GLN A 208 12.03 -24.38 41.55
N TYR A 209 13.32 -24.32 41.20
CA TYR A 209 14.39 -24.98 41.94
C TYR A 209 14.48 -24.48 43.40
N MET A 210 14.33 -23.18 43.62
CA MET A 210 14.40 -22.58 44.97
C MET A 210 13.20 -22.91 45.86
N ILE A 211 12.03 -23.16 45.27
CA ILE A 211 10.79 -23.44 46.00
C ILE A 211 10.61 -24.95 46.25
N ALA A 212 11.18 -25.80 45.39
CA ALA A 212 11.07 -27.25 45.49
C ALA A 212 11.87 -27.82 46.67
N SER A 213 11.29 -28.80 47.37
CA SER A 213 12.00 -29.57 48.39
C SER A 213 12.97 -30.55 47.73
N TYR A 214 14.15 -30.75 48.32
CA TYR A 214 15.31 -31.46 47.74
C TYR A 214 15.05 -32.92 47.30
N ARG A 215 13.90 -33.51 47.65
CA ARG A 215 13.54 -34.91 47.37
C ARG A 215 12.35 -35.08 46.41
N ASP A 216 11.84 -33.98 45.86
CA ASP A 216 10.63 -34.00 45.04
C ASP A 216 10.94 -33.99 43.55
N LYS A 217 10.06 -34.62 42.75
CA LYS A 217 10.15 -34.66 41.28
C LYS A 217 10.22 -33.27 40.64
N GLU A 218 9.68 -32.26 41.34
CA GLU A 218 9.70 -30.86 40.93
C GLU A 218 11.12 -30.29 40.85
N HIS A 219 12.05 -30.79 41.68
CA HIS A 219 13.45 -30.36 41.66
C HIS A 219 14.18 -30.88 40.41
N GLU A 220 13.90 -32.11 39.97
CA GLU A 220 14.43 -32.63 38.69
C GLU A 220 13.83 -31.89 37.48
N GLU A 221 12.53 -31.58 37.53
CA GLU A 221 11.87 -30.81 36.46
C GLU A 221 12.43 -29.38 36.35
N ALA A 222 12.73 -28.75 37.48
CA ALA A 222 13.35 -27.42 37.54
C ALA A 222 14.76 -27.42 36.92
N ILE A 223 15.59 -28.41 37.26
CA ILE A 223 16.91 -28.61 36.62
C ILE A 223 16.73 -28.85 35.12
N GLY A 224 15.71 -29.62 34.72
CA GLY A 224 15.33 -29.81 33.32
C GLY A 224 15.06 -28.49 32.60
N LYS A 225 14.23 -27.62 33.16
CA LYS A 225 13.92 -26.30 32.57
C LYS A 225 15.16 -25.41 32.43
N MET A 226 16.03 -25.40 33.45
CA MET A 226 17.29 -24.65 33.40
C MET A 226 18.24 -25.18 32.32
N THR A 227 18.43 -26.50 32.25
CA THR A 227 19.31 -27.12 31.25
C THR A 227 18.83 -26.87 29.82
N HIS A 228 17.53 -27.04 29.55
CA HIS A 228 16.94 -26.73 28.24
C HIS A 228 17.10 -25.25 27.88
N GLY A 229 16.90 -24.35 28.85
CA GLY A 229 17.11 -22.92 28.66
C GLY A 229 18.57 -22.58 28.30
N ILE A 230 19.54 -23.17 28.99
CA ILE A 230 20.97 -22.97 28.70
C ILE A 230 21.33 -23.48 27.30
N PHE A 231 20.91 -24.70 26.93
CA PHE A 231 21.15 -25.22 25.59
C PHE A 231 20.49 -24.36 24.50
N ALA A 232 19.26 -23.89 24.73
CA ALA A 232 18.58 -22.98 23.82
C ALA A 232 19.38 -21.68 23.63
N THR A 233 19.91 -21.08 24.71
CA THR A 233 20.74 -19.86 24.59
C THR A 233 22.02 -20.08 23.78
N LEU A 234 22.68 -21.23 23.92
CA LEU A 234 23.87 -21.57 23.14
C LEU A 234 23.56 -21.74 21.65
N ILE A 235 22.45 -22.43 21.32
CA ILE A 235 21.99 -22.60 19.94
C ILE A 235 21.64 -21.24 19.32
N ILE A 236 20.93 -20.40 20.06
CA ILE A 236 20.55 -19.05 19.62
C ILE A 236 21.78 -18.18 19.36
N ALA A 237 22.79 -18.22 20.24
CA ALA A 237 24.04 -17.50 20.06
C ALA A 237 24.80 -17.98 18.81
N ALA A 238 24.84 -19.30 18.57
CA ALA A 238 25.46 -19.87 17.37
C ALA A 238 24.72 -19.45 16.08
N LEU A 239 23.38 -19.48 16.08
CA LEU A 239 22.56 -19.02 14.96
C LEU A 239 22.74 -17.51 14.69
N PHE A 240 22.83 -16.71 15.75
CA PHE A 240 23.09 -15.27 15.64
C PHE A 240 24.48 -14.99 15.04
N ALA A 241 25.50 -15.72 15.50
CA ALA A 241 26.86 -15.63 14.94
C ALA A 241 26.89 -16.06 13.47
N PHE A 242 26.21 -17.16 13.12
CA PHE A 242 26.08 -17.62 11.74
C PHE A 242 25.40 -16.58 10.85
N CYS A 243 24.27 -16.01 11.28
CA CYS A 243 23.60 -14.94 10.53
C CYS A 243 24.51 -13.72 10.35
N THR A 244 25.30 -13.38 11.36
CA THR A 244 26.23 -12.25 11.30
C THR A 244 27.37 -12.50 10.31
N ILE A 245 27.96 -13.70 10.32
CA ILE A 245 29.01 -14.10 9.37
C ILE A 245 28.44 -14.19 7.95
N ALA A 246 27.22 -14.71 7.78
CA ALA A 246 26.54 -14.78 6.50
C ALA A 246 26.32 -13.37 5.92
N LEU A 247 25.88 -12.41 6.74
CA LEU A 247 25.72 -11.01 6.33
C LEU A 247 27.06 -10.36 5.96
N GLN A 248 28.13 -10.61 6.73
CA GLN A 248 29.47 -10.09 6.43
C GLN A 248 30.09 -10.62 5.12
N LYS A 249 29.63 -11.77 4.61
CA LYS A 249 30.08 -12.32 3.33
C LYS A 249 29.28 -11.84 2.13
N ILE A 250 28.11 -11.22 2.37
CA ILE A 250 27.18 -10.73 1.34
C ILE A 250 27.41 -9.24 1.07
N VAL A 251 27.82 -8.47 2.09
CA VAL A 251 28.28 -7.08 2.00
C VAL A 251 29.72 -7.03 1.49
#